data_AF-A0A497KNJ8-F1
#
_entry.id   AF-A0A497KNJ8-F1
#
_cell.length_a   1.000
_cell.length_b   1.000
_cell.length_c   1.000
_cell.angle_alpha   90.00
_cell.angle_beta   90.00
_cell.angle_gamma   90.00
#
_symmetry.space_group_name_H-M   'P 1'
#
loop_
_entity.id
_entity.type
_entity.pdbx_description
1 polymer ?
#
loop_
_entity_poly.entity_id
_entity_poly.type
_entity_poly.pdbx_seq_one_letter_code
_entity_poly.pdbx_strand_id
1 'polypeptide(L)'
;MATRTEDLKFRLATVELLRMAKKQYTYKKLQEETNLPFTVLSRYVKGHVLPNSERAQEIWQALSRIINLEEEIRRRLRWDDDGFFDNTSIISDTSLLSQAANYAIAKFAGKRITKVLTAAVDGIPLATLVAKALGVNLVIAKPMKEVGVSAFIEETYTLSESGRTVT
;
A
#
# COMPACT_ATOMS: atom_id res chain seq x y z
N MET A 1 5.48 -22.50 0.68
CA MET A 1 5.15 -22.29 -0.74
C MET A 1 3.98 -21.34 -0.80
N ALA A 2 4.02 -20.31 -1.65
CA ALA A 2 2.86 -19.46 -1.85
C ALA A 2 1.72 -20.30 -2.43
N THR A 3 0.50 -20.10 -1.94
CA THR A 3 -0.70 -20.75 -2.48
C THR A 3 -0.94 -20.27 -3.92
N ARG A 4 -1.66 -21.06 -4.73
CA ARG A 4 -2.05 -20.62 -6.09
C ARG A 4 -2.80 -19.29 -6.09
N THR A 5 -3.56 -19.02 -5.03
CA THR A 5 -4.29 -17.78 -4.83
C THR A 5 -3.36 -16.60 -4.57
N GLU A 6 -2.34 -16.77 -3.73
CA GLU A 6 -1.32 -15.74 -3.47
C GLU A 6 -0.51 -15.41 -4.72
N ASP A 7 -0.14 -16.42 -5.51
CA ASP A 7 0.53 -16.23 -6.79
C ASP A 7 -0.32 -15.40 -7.76
N LEU A 8 -1.61 -15.75 -7.91
CA LEU A 8 -2.51 -14.99 -8.78
C LEU A 8 -2.68 -13.54 -8.32
N LYS A 9 -2.85 -13.32 -7.01
CA LYS A 9 -2.93 -11.98 -6.42
C LYS A 9 -1.68 -11.16 -6.73
N PHE A 10 -0.50 -11.75 -6.57
CA PHE A 10 0.76 -11.08 -6.87
C PHE A 10 0.86 -10.68 -8.35
N ARG A 11 0.51 -11.60 -9.27
CA ARG A 11 0.51 -11.33 -10.71
C ARG A 11 -0.45 -10.20 -11.10
N LEU A 12 -1.62 -10.13 -10.47
CA LEU A 12 -2.57 -9.02 -10.64
C LEU A 12 -1.99 -7.70 -10.12
N ALA A 13 -1.42 -7.71 -8.92
CA ALA A 13 -0.78 -6.53 -8.33
C ALA A 13 0.37 -5.99 -9.20
N THR A 14 1.18 -6.87 -9.80
CA THR A 14 2.22 -6.46 -10.76
C THR A 14 1.64 -5.77 -11.99
N VAL A 15 0.51 -6.25 -12.52
CA VAL A 15 -0.15 -5.60 -13.66
C VAL A 15 -0.71 -4.24 -13.28
N GLU A 16 -1.29 -4.10 -12.09
CA GLU A 16 -1.73 -2.80 -11.56
C GLU A 16 -0.56 -1.82 -11.43
N LEU A 17 0.57 -2.28 -10.89
CA LEU A 17 1.79 -1.48 -10.78
C LEU A 17 2.27 -1.02 -12.18
N LEU A 18 2.25 -1.90 -13.17
CA LEU A 18 2.61 -1.57 -14.55
C LEU A 18 1.65 -0.57 -15.19
N ARG A 19 0.34 -0.71 -14.95
CA ARG A 19 -0.67 0.25 -15.43
C ARG A 19 -0.46 1.63 -14.82
N MET A 20 -0.09 1.70 -13.55
CA MET A 20 0.24 2.97 -12.94
C MET A 20 1.54 3.54 -13.51
N ALA A 21 2.61 2.74 -13.61
CA ALA A 21 3.86 3.17 -14.23
C ALA A 21 3.60 3.81 -15.60
N LYS A 22 2.70 3.21 -16.38
CA LYS A 22 2.31 3.74 -17.69
C LYS A 22 1.58 5.10 -17.65
N LYS A 23 0.95 5.49 -16.54
CA LYS A 23 0.39 6.84 -16.38
C LYS A 23 1.50 7.91 -16.30
N GLN A 24 2.65 7.56 -15.74
CA GLN A 24 3.77 8.48 -15.53
C GLN A 24 4.85 8.38 -16.62
N TYR A 25 5.04 7.18 -17.20
CA TYR A 25 6.13 6.89 -18.13
C TYR A 25 5.62 6.49 -19.52
N THR A 26 6.45 6.77 -20.55
CA THR A 26 6.19 6.33 -21.92
C THR A 26 6.44 4.83 -22.06
N TYR A 27 5.88 4.21 -23.10
CA TYR A 27 6.17 2.80 -23.37
C TYR A 27 7.67 2.56 -23.60
N LYS A 28 8.36 3.47 -24.29
CA LYS A 28 9.81 3.39 -24.52
C LYS A 28 10.58 3.24 -23.20
N LYS A 29 10.30 4.10 -22.21
CA LYS A 29 10.94 4.01 -20.89
C LYS A 29 10.61 2.70 -20.17
N LEU A 30 9.36 2.25 -20.22
CA LEU A 30 8.99 0.96 -19.61
C LEU A 30 9.68 -0.24 -20.30
N GLN A 31 9.90 -0.19 -21.61
CA GLN A 31 10.65 -1.22 -22.33
C GLN A 31 12.11 -1.25 -21.87
N GLU A 32 12.74 -0.08 -21.72
CA GLU A 32 14.13 0.03 -21.21
C GLU A 32 14.26 -0.58 -19.80
N GLU A 33 13.31 -0.30 -18.92
CA GLU A 33 13.37 -0.74 -17.52
C GLU A 33 13.01 -2.22 -17.32
N THR A 34 12.00 -2.72 -18.05
CA THR A 34 11.52 -4.10 -17.90
C THR A 34 12.17 -5.08 -18.87
N ASN A 35 12.90 -4.59 -19.87
CA ASN A 35 13.42 -5.36 -21.00
C ASN A 35 12.33 -6.16 -21.74
N LEU A 36 11.11 -5.62 -21.81
CA LEU A 36 9.98 -6.24 -22.51
C LEU A 36 9.63 -5.51 -23.80
N PRO A 37 9.21 -6.23 -24.87
CA PRO A 37 8.72 -5.59 -26.08
C PRO A 37 7.42 -4.80 -25.85
N PHE A 38 7.19 -3.75 -26.65
CA PHE A 38 5.97 -2.94 -26.63
C PHE A 38 4.69 -3.79 -26.68
N THR A 39 4.65 -4.80 -27.56
CA THR A 39 3.48 -5.66 -27.76
C THR A 39 3.12 -6.43 -26.49
N VAL A 40 4.11 -6.89 -25.73
CA VAL A 40 3.93 -7.59 -24.46
C VAL A 40 3.43 -6.62 -23.39
N LEU A 41 4.10 -5.48 -23.23
CA LEU A 41 3.71 -4.45 -22.25
C LEU A 41 2.30 -3.93 -22.49
N SER A 42 1.93 -3.67 -23.75
CA SER A 42 0.59 -3.20 -24.13
C SER A 42 -0.49 -4.21 -23.75
N ARG A 43 -0.23 -5.52 -23.92
CA ARG A 43 -1.17 -6.58 -23.51
C ARG A 43 -1.33 -6.65 -22.00
N TYR A 44 -0.25 -6.52 -21.23
CA TYR A 44 -0.30 -6.49 -19.77
C TYR A 44 -1.00 -5.24 -19.25
N VAL A 45 -0.63 -4.04 -19.74
CA VAL A 45 -1.27 -2.77 -19.35
C VAL A 45 -2.77 -2.78 -19.64
N LYS A 46 -3.20 -3.36 -20.77
CA LYS A 46 -4.62 -3.50 -21.10
C LYS A 46 -5.33 -4.62 -20.32
N GLY A 47 -4.59 -5.48 -19.62
CA GLY A 47 -5.14 -6.61 -18.88
C GLY A 47 -5.58 -7.79 -19.75
N HIS A 48 -5.17 -7.86 -21.01
CA HIS A 48 -5.53 -8.96 -21.92
C HIS A 48 -4.82 -10.27 -21.56
N VAL A 49 -3.68 -10.20 -20.88
CA VAL A 49 -2.88 -11.34 -20.45
C VAL A 49 -2.26 -11.02 -19.09
N LEU A 50 -2.05 -12.03 -18.26
CA LEU A 50 -1.27 -11.91 -17.03
C LEU A 50 0.13 -12.51 -17.25
N PRO A 51 1.21 -11.86 -16.77
CA PRO A 51 2.54 -12.46 -16.75
C PRO A 51 2.50 -13.76 -15.96
N ASN A 52 3.40 -14.71 -16.21
CA ASN A 52 3.60 -15.84 -15.30
C ASN A 52 4.30 -15.37 -14.00
N SER A 53 4.45 -16.25 -13.01
CA SER A 53 4.99 -15.91 -11.69
C SER A 53 6.38 -15.28 -11.74
N GLU A 54 7.31 -15.92 -12.46
CA GLU A 54 8.69 -15.44 -12.63
C GLU A 54 8.72 -14.08 -13.33
N ARG A 55 8.00 -13.95 -14.45
CA ARG A 55 7.90 -12.69 -15.19
C ARG A 55 7.25 -11.58 -14.36
N ALA A 56 6.28 -11.91 -13.52
CA ALA A 56 5.65 -10.95 -12.62
C ALA A 56 6.64 -10.42 -11.58
N GLN A 57 7.55 -11.26 -11.09
CA GLN A 57 8.61 -10.84 -10.17
C GLN A 57 9.63 -9.93 -10.86
N GLU A 58 10.07 -10.28 -12.07
CA GLU A 58 10.98 -9.45 -12.86
C GLU A 58 10.39 -8.05 -13.11
N ILE A 59 9.14 -8.00 -13.59
CA ILE A 59 8.44 -6.73 -13.84
C ILE A 59 8.30 -5.95 -12.54
N TRP A 60 7.88 -6.60 -11.45
CA TRP A 60 7.73 -5.96 -10.15
C TRP A 60 9.03 -5.31 -9.69
N GLN A 61 10.15 -6.03 -9.78
CA GLN A 61 11.47 -5.53 -9.38
C GLN A 61 11.92 -4.36 -10.25
N ALA A 62 11.76 -4.45 -11.57
CA ALA A 62 12.08 -3.37 -12.50
C ALA A 62 11.27 -2.11 -12.21
N LEU A 63 9.94 -2.26 -12.08
CA LEU A 63 9.04 -1.15 -11.82
C LEU A 63 9.25 -0.52 -10.44
N SER A 64 9.55 -1.33 -9.42
CA SER A 64 9.82 -0.82 -8.06
C SER A 64 11.05 0.09 -7.99
N ARG A 65 11.97 0.03 -8.97
CA ARG A 65 13.15 0.92 -9.03
C ARG A 65 12.81 2.30 -9.58
N ILE A 66 11.83 2.39 -10.48
CA ILE A 66 11.44 3.67 -11.11
C ILE A 66 10.24 4.31 -10.44
N ILE A 67 9.36 3.50 -9.82
CA ILE A 67 8.22 3.99 -9.07
C ILE A 67 8.68 4.33 -7.67
N ASN A 68 8.98 5.61 -7.46
CA ASN A 68 9.31 6.11 -6.14
C ASN A 68 8.03 6.51 -5.38
N LEU A 69 7.42 5.54 -4.69
CA LEU A 69 6.21 5.76 -3.88
C LEU A 69 6.47 6.82 -2.78
N GLU A 70 7.67 6.85 -2.20
CA GLU A 70 8.04 7.83 -1.18
C GLU A 70 8.02 9.24 -1.75
N GLU A 71 8.61 9.46 -2.93
CA GLU A 71 8.57 10.77 -3.58
C GLU A 71 7.15 11.18 -3.95
N GLU A 72 6.32 10.26 -4.46
CA GLU A 72 4.94 10.58 -4.81
C GLU A 72 4.14 11.01 -3.58
N ILE A 73 4.30 10.32 -2.45
CA ILE A 73 3.70 10.71 -1.17
C ILE A 73 4.24 12.08 -0.74
N ARG A 74 5.57 12.27 -0.75
CA ARG A 74 6.21 13.53 -0.34
C ARG A 74 5.76 14.72 -1.18
N ARG A 75 5.57 14.55 -2.49
CA ARG A 75 5.07 15.60 -3.41
C ARG A 75 3.62 15.99 -3.14
N ARG A 76 2.83 15.09 -2.56
CA ARG A 76 1.41 15.33 -2.24
C ARG A 76 1.18 15.90 -0.85
N LEU A 77 2.16 15.75 0.05
CA LEU A 77 2.15 16.41 1.35
C LEU A 77 2.29 17.92 1.14
N ARG A 78 1.35 18.67 1.72
CA ARG A 78 1.40 20.14 1.74
C ARG A 78 1.64 20.57 3.17
N TRP A 79 2.71 21.30 3.39
CA TRP A 79 3.05 21.84 4.71
C TRP A 79 2.47 23.24 4.85
N ASP A 80 2.04 23.58 6.06
CA ASP A 80 1.73 24.95 6.44
C ASP A 80 2.88 25.60 7.23
N ASP A 81 2.74 26.90 7.49
CA ASP A 81 3.76 27.70 8.20
C ASP A 81 3.90 27.30 9.69
N ASP A 82 2.90 26.60 10.24
CA ASP A 82 2.87 26.11 11.62
C ASP A 82 3.50 24.71 11.79
N GLY A 83 3.95 24.10 10.67
CA GLY A 83 4.62 22.80 10.65
C GLY A 83 3.69 21.59 10.63
N PHE A 84 2.40 21.79 10.36
CA PHE A 84 1.46 20.70 10.07
C PHE A 84 1.47 20.36 8.59
N PHE A 85 0.92 19.19 8.25
CA PHE A 85 0.79 18.74 6.88
C PHE A 85 -0.62 18.27 6.56
N ASP A 86 -1.08 18.60 5.35
CA ASP A 86 -2.31 18.06 4.77
C ASP A 86 -2.00 16.77 3.99
N ASN A 87 -2.58 15.66 4.44
CA ASN A 87 -2.48 14.34 3.83
C ASN A 87 -3.78 13.91 3.11
N THR A 88 -4.79 14.79 3.01
CA THR A 88 -6.14 14.47 2.51
C THR A 88 -6.10 13.87 1.10
N SER A 89 -5.24 14.41 0.23
CA SER A 89 -5.07 13.94 -1.15
C SER A 89 -4.42 12.54 -1.25
N ILE A 90 -3.74 12.09 -0.20
CA ILE A 90 -3.11 10.77 -0.11
C ILE A 90 -4.13 9.75 0.40
N ILE A 91 -4.78 10.05 1.53
CA ILE A 91 -5.72 9.11 2.18
C ILE A 91 -7.02 8.89 1.38
N SER A 92 -7.36 9.79 0.46
CA SER A 92 -8.51 9.66 -0.45
C SER A 92 -8.18 8.97 -1.77
N ASP A 93 -6.90 8.84 -2.15
CA ASP A 93 -6.49 8.18 -3.39
C ASP A 93 -6.35 6.66 -3.18
N THR A 94 -7.45 5.94 -3.42
CA THR A 94 -7.50 4.47 -3.33
C THR A 94 -6.48 3.77 -4.23
N SER A 95 -6.06 4.37 -5.35
CA SER A 95 -5.04 3.81 -6.24
C SER A 95 -3.66 3.91 -5.59
N LEU A 96 -3.34 5.04 -4.96
CA LEU A 96 -2.09 5.23 -4.22
C LEU A 96 -2.04 4.32 -2.99
N LEU A 97 -3.14 4.25 -2.23
CA LEU A 97 -3.22 3.38 -1.05
C LEU A 97 -3.11 1.89 -1.41
N SER A 98 -3.69 1.46 -2.53
CA SER A 98 -3.57 0.06 -2.99
C SER A 98 -2.12 -0.30 -3.31
N GLN A 99 -1.34 0.63 -3.86
CA GLN A 99 0.08 0.39 -4.10
C GLN A 99 0.89 0.37 -2.82
N ALA A 100 0.63 1.30 -1.90
CA ALA A 100 1.25 1.29 -0.58
C ALA A 100 0.93 -0.03 0.15
N ALA A 101 -0.29 -0.55 -0.01
CA ALA A 101 -0.64 -1.87 0.50
C ALA A 101 0.15 -3.00 -0.17
N ASN A 102 0.26 -3.01 -1.50
CA ASN A 102 1.06 -4.03 -2.20
C ASN A 102 2.56 -3.94 -1.83
N TYR A 103 3.10 -2.73 -1.66
CA TYR A 103 4.45 -2.52 -1.15
C TYR A 103 4.62 -3.10 0.25
N ALA A 104 3.66 -2.87 1.15
CA ALA A 104 3.68 -3.46 2.48
C ALA A 104 3.66 -5.00 2.41
N ILE A 105 2.79 -5.61 1.59
CA ILE A 105 2.74 -7.06 1.41
C ILE A 105 4.10 -7.61 0.95
N ALA A 106 4.71 -6.98 -0.05
CA ALA A 106 6.02 -7.38 -0.55
C ALA A 106 7.09 -7.26 0.55
N LYS A 107 7.08 -6.18 1.33
CA LYS A 107 8.01 -5.94 2.44
C LYS A 107 7.86 -6.96 3.58
N PHE A 108 6.65 -7.45 3.81
CA PHE A 108 6.35 -8.46 4.84
C PHE A 108 6.27 -9.89 4.29
N ALA A 109 6.66 -10.12 3.03
CA ALA A 109 6.65 -11.44 2.42
C ALA A 109 7.50 -12.45 3.24
N GLY A 110 6.98 -13.66 3.39
CA GLY A 110 7.62 -14.72 4.20
C GLY A 110 7.39 -14.61 5.70
N LYS A 111 6.78 -13.53 6.20
CA LYS A 111 6.39 -13.42 7.61
C LYS A 111 4.95 -13.88 7.81
N ARG A 112 4.68 -14.53 8.95
CA ARG A 112 3.33 -14.89 9.36
C ARG A 112 2.64 -13.67 9.98
N ILE A 113 1.84 -12.98 9.19
CA ILE A 113 1.00 -11.87 9.66
C ILE A 113 -0.36 -12.42 10.09
N THR A 114 -0.84 -12.02 11.28
CA THR A 114 -2.11 -12.52 11.86
C THR A 114 -3.18 -11.43 11.99
N LYS A 115 -2.75 -10.17 12.07
CA LYS A 115 -3.58 -8.96 12.19
C LYS A 115 -2.83 -7.76 11.60
N VAL A 116 -3.57 -6.73 11.21
CA VAL A 116 -3.06 -5.39 10.93
C VAL A 116 -3.61 -4.44 12.00
N LEU A 117 -2.77 -3.63 12.62
CA LEU A 117 -3.16 -2.65 13.63
C LEU A 117 -2.90 -1.25 13.10
N THR A 118 -3.82 -0.32 13.38
CA THR A 118 -3.64 1.11 13.11
C THR A 118 -4.27 1.93 14.23
N ALA A 119 -3.73 3.13 14.47
CA ALA A 119 -4.38 4.12 15.30
C ALA A 119 -5.34 4.95 14.44
N ALA A 120 -6.53 5.25 14.96
CA ALA A 120 -7.44 6.15 14.31
C ALA A 120 -6.81 7.55 14.16
N VAL A 121 -7.04 8.29 13.07
CA VAL A 121 -8.08 8.07 12.04
C VAL A 121 -7.48 7.81 10.65
N ASP A 122 -6.53 8.63 10.22
CA ASP A 122 -6.05 8.68 8.82
C ASP A 122 -5.31 7.43 8.34
N GLY A 123 -4.81 6.60 9.26
CA GLY A 123 -4.18 5.32 8.93
C GLY A 123 -5.17 4.23 8.53
N ILE A 124 -6.46 4.39 8.86
CA ILE A 124 -7.50 3.37 8.66
C ILE A 124 -7.65 2.97 7.19
N PRO A 125 -7.74 3.87 6.21
CA PRO A 125 -7.87 3.50 4.80
C PRO A 125 -6.73 2.60 4.30
N LEU A 126 -5.47 2.96 4.60
CA LEU A 126 -4.31 2.16 4.21
C LEU A 126 -4.32 0.80 4.90
N ALA A 127 -4.52 0.79 6.22
CA ALA A 127 -4.52 -0.43 7.02
C ALA A 127 -5.63 -1.40 6.58
N THR A 128 -6.79 -0.87 6.18
CA THR A 128 -7.90 -1.65 5.62
C THR A 128 -7.49 -2.37 4.34
N LEU A 129 -6.82 -1.68 3.41
CA LEU A 129 -6.37 -2.30 2.16
C LEU A 129 -5.27 -3.34 2.40
N VAL A 130 -4.33 -3.08 3.30
CA VAL A 130 -3.29 -4.05 3.70
C VAL A 130 -3.94 -5.30 4.30
N ALA A 131 -4.86 -5.13 5.25
CA ALA A 131 -5.56 -6.22 5.93
C ALA A 131 -6.35 -7.08 4.93
N LYS A 132 -7.10 -6.43 4.03
CA LYS A 132 -7.85 -7.08 2.95
C LYS A 132 -6.94 -7.91 2.04
N ALA A 133 -5.79 -7.36 1.65
CA ALA A 133 -4.89 -8.04 0.72
C ALA A 133 -4.21 -9.25 1.37
N LEU A 134 -3.80 -9.13 2.64
CA LEU A 134 -3.24 -10.21 3.46
C LEU A 134 -4.29 -11.24 3.92
N GLY A 135 -5.58 -10.93 3.84
CA GLY A 135 -6.66 -11.81 4.29
C GLY A 135 -6.71 -11.96 5.81
N VAL A 136 -6.35 -10.91 6.56
CA VAL A 136 -6.37 -10.87 8.03
C VAL A 136 -7.29 -9.77 8.53
N ASN A 137 -7.70 -9.84 9.80
CA ASN A 137 -8.54 -8.81 10.38
C ASN A 137 -7.74 -7.54 10.72
N LEU A 138 -8.40 -6.40 10.53
CA LEU A 138 -7.95 -5.09 10.98
C LEU A 138 -8.31 -4.88 12.46
N VAL A 139 -7.39 -4.29 13.22
CA VAL A 139 -7.58 -3.79 14.57
C VAL A 139 -7.37 -2.28 14.53
N ILE A 140 -8.26 -1.53 15.16
CA ILE A 140 -8.22 -0.07 15.19
C ILE A 140 -8.11 0.36 16.65
N ALA A 141 -6.97 0.96 17.01
CA ALA A 141 -6.83 1.64 18.29
C ALA A 141 -7.55 2.99 18.21
N LYS A 142 -8.48 3.22 19.13
CA LYS A 142 -9.31 4.44 19.18
C LYS A 142 -8.99 5.21 20.46
N PRO A 143 -9.01 6.55 20.43
CA PRO A 143 -8.73 7.38 21.61
C PRO A 143 -9.88 7.39 22.63
N MET A 144 -11.00 6.73 22.31
CA MET A 144 -12.16 6.64 23.18
C MET A 144 -12.93 5.34 22.91
N LYS A 145 -13.57 4.83 23.96
CA LYS A 145 -14.49 3.70 23.87
C LYS A 145 -15.77 4.10 23.16
N GLU A 146 -16.23 3.24 22.26
CA GLU A 146 -17.54 3.39 21.62
C GLU A 146 -18.65 2.88 22.54
N VAL A 147 -19.77 3.60 22.53
CA VAL A 147 -20.98 3.21 23.27
C VAL A 147 -21.46 1.86 22.75
N GLY A 148 -21.69 0.91 23.67
CA GLY A 148 -22.21 -0.42 23.35
C GLY A 148 -21.16 -1.49 23.09
N VAL A 149 -19.85 -1.17 23.16
CA VAL A 149 -18.78 -2.17 23.09
C VAL A 149 -18.35 -2.56 24.51
N SER A 150 -18.50 -3.83 24.86
CA SER A 150 -18.29 -4.33 26.23
C SER A 150 -16.85 -4.78 26.54
N ALA A 151 -16.01 -4.97 25.51
CA ALA A 151 -14.65 -5.46 25.65
C ALA A 151 -13.65 -4.56 24.93
N PHE A 152 -12.70 -4.00 25.67
CA PHE A 152 -11.58 -3.22 25.17
C PHE A 152 -10.27 -3.69 25.82
N ILE A 153 -9.19 -3.63 25.06
CA ILE A 153 -7.83 -3.65 25.62
C ILE A 153 -7.43 -2.18 25.74
N GLU A 154 -7.18 -1.73 26.97
CA GLU A 154 -6.81 -0.34 27.28
C GLU A 154 -5.36 -0.27 27.73
N GLU A 155 -4.68 0.78 27.29
CA GLU A 155 -3.32 1.08 27.73
C GLU A 155 -3.20 2.59 27.93
N THR A 156 -2.98 3.02 29.18
CA THR A 156 -2.81 4.43 29.50
C THR A 156 -1.35 4.82 29.28
N TYR A 157 -1.11 5.87 28.49
CA TYR A 157 0.23 6.42 28.29
C TYR A 157 0.28 7.92 28.60
N THR A 158 1.44 8.35 29.06
CA THR A 158 1.73 9.76 29.36
C THR A 158 2.40 10.39 28.15
N LEU A 159 1.76 11.36 27.50
CA LEU A 159 2.47 12.22 26.56
C LEU A 159 3.44 13.09 27.36
N SER A 160 4.74 12.80 27.23
CA SER A 160 5.81 13.55 27.89
C SER A 160 5.58 15.05 27.71
N GLU A 161 5.65 15.79 28.82
CA GLU A 161 5.46 17.26 28.94
C GLU A 161 4.01 17.80 28.91
N SER A 162 2.98 16.98 28.67
CA SER A 162 1.60 17.49 28.56
C SER A 162 0.77 17.54 29.86
N GLY A 163 1.27 16.96 30.95
CA GLY A 163 0.51 16.84 32.22
C GLY A 163 -0.83 16.09 32.07
N ARG A 164 -1.07 15.43 30.93
CA ARG A 164 -2.31 14.73 30.60
C ARG A 164 -2.00 13.27 30.24
N THR A 165 -2.81 12.37 30.80
CA THR A 165 -2.86 10.96 30.42
C THR A 165 -3.96 10.77 29.39
N VAL A 166 -3.67 10.05 28.32
CA VAL A 166 -4.68 9.61 27.35
C VAL A 166 -4.88 8.11 27.56
N THR A 167 -6.14 7.66 27.56
CA THR A 167 -6.55 6.26 27.75
C THR A 167 -6.99 5.67 26.42
#